data_AF-A0A7S3SZH3-F1
#
_entry.id   AF-A0A7S3SZH3-F1
#
_cell.length_a   1.000
_cell.length_b   1.000
_cell.length_c   1.000
_cell.angle_alpha   90.00
_cell.angle_beta   90.00
_cell.angle_gamma   90.00
#
_symmetry.space_group_name_H-M   'P 1'
#
loop_
_entity.id
_entity.type
_entity.pdbx_description
1 polymer ?
#
loop_
_entity_poly.entity_id
_entity_poly.type
_entity_poly.pdbx_seq_one_letter_code
_entity_poly.pdbx_strand_id
1 'polypeptide(L)'
;GDPVEKWLNSLLCLDATANVPPIRATPHPSECDLYWVDRDALFSYHSASEAFLQRVLAICVSSHYKNTPNDLQLLSDAPAHQLFVLLGPVDADARRLPDVLAVIQ
;
A
#
# COMPACT_ATOMS: atom_id res chain seq x y z
N GLY A 1 19.35 -15.53 -5.86
CA GLY A 1 19.80 -14.14 -5.67
C GLY A 1 20.36 -13.99 -4.27
N ASP A 2 21.05 -12.88 -4.03
CA ASP A 2 21.60 -12.50 -2.72
C ASP A 2 20.45 -12.28 -1.70
N PRO A 3 20.47 -12.94 -0.53
CA PRO A 3 19.42 -12.77 0.49
C PRO A 3 19.33 -11.34 1.04
N VAL A 4 20.44 -10.60 1.08
CA VAL A 4 20.47 -9.20 1.53
C VAL A 4 19.80 -8.30 0.49
N GLU A 5 20.09 -8.51 -0.78
CA GLU A 5 19.44 -7.81 -1.89
C GLU A 5 17.93 -8.08 -1.88
N LYS A 6 17.51 -9.34 -1.69
CA LYS A 6 16.08 -9.67 -1.61
C LYS A 6 15.40 -8.97 -0.44
N TRP A 7 16.01 -9.02 0.74
CA TRP A 7 15.48 -8.32 1.92
C TRP A 7 15.35 -6.82 1.69
N LEU A 8 16.38 -6.19 1.11
CA LEU A 8 16.39 -4.76 0.83
C LEU A 8 15.31 -4.36 -0.17
N ASN A 9 15.14 -5.13 -1.24
CA ASN A 9 14.07 -4.89 -2.22
C ASN A 9 12.69 -4.99 -1.58
N SER A 10 12.45 -6.01 -0.74
CA SER A 10 11.18 -6.14 -0.03
C SER A 10 10.95 -5.02 0.98
N LEU A 11 11.97 -4.64 1.76
CA LEU A 11 11.88 -3.57 2.76
C LEU A 11 11.58 -2.21 2.10
N LEU A 12 12.29 -1.89 1.02
CA LEU A 12 12.12 -0.62 0.30
C LEU A 12 11.01 -0.68 -0.76
N CYS A 13 10.29 -1.80 -0.85
CA CYS A 13 9.21 -2.03 -1.81
C CYS A 13 9.62 -1.75 -3.27
N LEU A 14 10.87 -2.05 -3.63
CA LEU A 14 11.41 -1.79 -4.97
C LEU A 14 10.80 -2.71 -6.03
N ASP A 15 10.24 -3.84 -5.61
CA ASP A 15 9.52 -4.83 -6.41
C ASP A 15 8.01 -4.78 -6.20
N ALA A 16 7.46 -3.68 -5.66
CA ALA A 16 6.05 -3.59 -5.27
C ALA A 16 5.08 -3.94 -6.41
N THR A 17 5.41 -3.60 -7.66
CA THR A 17 4.56 -3.88 -8.83
C THR A 17 4.61 -5.34 -9.28
N ALA A 18 5.61 -6.12 -8.85
CA ALA A 18 5.78 -7.51 -9.29
C ALA A 18 4.79 -8.47 -8.63
N ASN A 19 4.29 -8.15 -7.43
CA ASN A 19 3.52 -9.06 -6.59
C ASN A 19 2.15 -8.50 -6.16
N VAL A 20 1.60 -7.51 -6.87
CA VAL A 20 0.26 -6.98 -6.57
C VAL A 20 -0.80 -7.99 -7.04
N PRO A 21 -1.65 -8.51 -6.14
CA PRO A 21 -2.77 -9.34 -6.58
C PRO A 21 -3.74 -8.50 -7.41
N PRO A 22 -4.33 -9.08 -8.48
CA PRO A 22 -5.28 -8.36 -9.31
C PRO A 22 -6.49 -7.92 -8.50
N ILE A 23 -7.00 -6.73 -8.82
CA ILE A 23 -8.25 -6.21 -8.26
C ILE A 23 -9.38 -7.15 -8.68
N ARG A 24 -10.26 -7.54 -7.76
CA ARG A 24 -11.29 -8.55 -8.04
C ARG A 24 -12.51 -7.95 -8.70
N ALA A 25 -12.83 -6.72 -8.34
CA ALA A 25 -13.96 -5.98 -8.87
C ALA A 25 -13.64 -4.50 -8.90
N THR A 26 -14.22 -3.81 -9.87
CA THR A 26 -14.31 -2.35 -9.93
C THR A 26 -15.74 -1.97 -9.59
N PRO A 27 -16.10 -1.90 -8.28
CA PRO A 27 -17.44 -1.54 -7.85
C PRO A 27 -17.80 -0.11 -8.26
N HIS A 28 -19.08 0.24 -8.18
CA HIS A 28 -19.49 1.62 -8.47
C HIS A 28 -18.88 2.56 -7.42
N PRO A 29 -18.43 3.78 -7.76
CA PRO A 29 -17.78 4.68 -6.80
C PRO A 29 -18.59 5.00 -5.54
N SER A 30 -19.93 4.87 -5.59
CA SER A 30 -20.80 5.04 -4.42
C SER A 30 -20.77 3.89 -3.41
N GLU A 31 -20.14 2.77 -3.77
CA GLU A 31 -19.94 1.58 -2.93
C GLU A 31 -18.50 1.52 -2.37
N CYS A 32 -17.69 2.52 -2.68
CA CYS A 32 -16.32 2.64 -2.21
C CYS A 32 -16.25 3.69 -1.09
N ASP A 33 -15.45 3.41 -0.08
CA ASP A 33 -15.22 4.32 1.04
C ASP A 33 -13.75 4.70 1.13
N LEU A 34 -13.51 5.95 1.54
CA LEU A 34 -12.18 6.48 1.78
C LEU A 34 -11.80 6.26 3.24
N TYR A 35 -10.68 5.58 3.46
CA TYR A 35 -10.16 5.29 4.79
C TYR A 35 -8.90 6.10 5.06
N TRP A 36 -8.81 6.63 6.28
CA TRP A 36 -7.56 7.16 6.81
C TRP A 36 -6.68 6.00 7.29
N VAL A 37 -5.41 5.99 6.92
CA VAL A 37 -4.47 4.94 7.29
C VAL A 37 -3.65 5.36 8.50
N ASP A 38 -3.70 4.54 9.55
CA ASP A 38 -2.79 4.66 10.68
C ASP A 38 -1.38 4.23 10.26
N ARG A 39 -0.43 5.17 10.33
CA ARG A 39 0.95 4.95 9.91
C ARG A 39 1.71 4.03 10.85
N ASP A 40 1.47 4.11 12.15
CA ASP A 40 2.17 3.27 13.12
C ASP A 40 1.75 1.80 12.91
N ALA A 41 0.48 1.57 12.58
CA ALA A 41 -0.02 0.25 12.21
C ALA A 41 0.51 -0.21 10.83
N LEU A 42 0.59 0.70 9.86
CA LEU A 42 1.10 0.42 8.51
C LEU A 42 2.58 0.01 8.52
N PHE A 43 3.42 0.73 9.28
CA PHE A 43 4.86 0.50 9.36
C PHE A 43 5.27 -0.42 10.54
N SER A 44 4.35 -1.21 11.08
CA SER A 44 4.59 -2.15 12.18
C SER A 44 5.38 -3.40 11.81
N TYR A 45 5.69 -3.60 10.52
CA TYR A 45 6.33 -4.79 9.96
C TYR A 45 5.54 -6.11 10.20
N HIS A 46 4.24 -6.00 10.51
CA HIS A 46 3.35 -7.14 10.57
C HIS A 46 3.04 -7.65 9.15
N SER A 47 2.92 -8.96 8.96
CA SER A 47 2.78 -9.59 7.64
C SER A 47 1.60 -9.03 6.82
N ALA A 48 0.47 -8.73 7.47
CA ALA A 48 -0.68 -8.11 6.81
C ALA A 48 -0.43 -6.64 6.45
N SER A 49 0.29 -5.90 7.29
CA SER A 49 0.64 -4.50 7.03
C SER A 49 1.64 -4.39 5.89
N GLU A 50 2.64 -5.26 5.82
CA GLU A 50 3.60 -5.32 4.71
C GLU A 50 2.89 -5.63 3.39
N ALA A 51 1.99 -6.62 3.38
CA ALA A 51 1.22 -6.94 2.18
C ALA A 51 0.29 -5.79 1.75
N PHE A 52 -0.21 -5.00 2.70
CA PHE A 52 -1.00 -3.81 2.42
C PHE A 52 -0.14 -2.64 1.91
N LEU A 53 1.00 -2.37 2.55
CA LEU A 53 1.98 -1.36 2.17
C LEU A 53 2.48 -1.57 0.74
N GLN A 54 2.79 -2.82 0.37
CA GLN A 54 3.20 -3.19 -0.99
C GLN A 54 2.12 -2.83 -2.03
N ARG A 55 0.83 -3.02 -1.71
CA ARG A 55 -0.27 -2.62 -2.61
C ARG A 55 -0.36 -1.11 -2.76
N VAL A 56 -0.28 -0.38 -1.65
CA VAL A 56 -0.30 1.09 -1.63
C VAL A 56 0.85 1.64 -2.47
N LEU A 57 2.07 1.19 -2.21
CA LEU A 57 3.25 1.67 -2.93
C LEU A 57 3.25 1.28 -4.39
N ALA A 58 2.73 0.11 -4.75
CA ALA A 58 2.59 -0.24 -6.16
C ALA A 58 1.68 0.75 -6.91
N ILE A 59 0.60 1.23 -6.27
CA ILE A 59 -0.27 2.27 -6.84
C ILE A 59 0.47 3.61 -6.92
N CYS A 60 1.20 4.01 -5.87
CA CYS A 60 2.02 5.24 -5.89
C CYS A 60 3.11 5.20 -6.99
N VAL A 61 3.81 4.08 -7.12
CA VAL A 61 4.88 3.88 -8.10
C VAL A 61 4.34 3.85 -9.53
N SER A 62 3.18 3.21 -9.75
CA SER A 62 2.55 3.17 -11.06
C SER A 62 1.89 4.50 -11.48
N SER A 63 1.45 5.32 -10.52
CA SER A 63 0.77 6.60 -10.80
C SER A 63 1.73 7.77 -10.99
N HIS A 64 2.90 7.75 -10.34
CA HIS A 64 3.88 8.84 -10.41
C HIS A 64 5.10 8.48 -11.25
N TYR A 65 5.42 9.33 -12.23
CA TYR A 65 6.54 9.14 -13.17
C TYR A 65 7.94 9.19 -12.51
N LYS A 66 8.04 9.73 -11.27
CA LYS A 66 9.27 9.74 -10.48
C LYS A 66 8.94 9.41 -9.03
N ASN A 67 9.33 8.22 -8.60
CA ASN A 67 9.36 7.82 -7.20
C ASN A 67 10.82 7.52 -6.84
N THR A 68 11.26 8.01 -5.69
CA THR A 68 12.55 7.68 -5.09
C THR A 68 12.31 6.85 -3.82
N PRO A 69 13.22 5.94 -3.43
CA PRO A 69 13.06 5.19 -2.18
C PRO A 69 12.92 6.07 -0.93
N ASN A 70 13.41 7.32 -1.00
CA ASN A 70 13.30 8.30 0.07
C ASN A 70 11.86 8.78 0.31
N ASP A 71 10.95 8.59 -0.65
CA ASP A 71 9.54 8.98 -0.52
C ASP A 71 8.84 8.12 0.54
N LEU A 72 9.21 6.83 0.64
CA LEU A 72 8.73 5.91 1.68
C LEU A 72 9.20 6.35 3.06
N GLN A 73 10.46 6.79 3.16
CA GLN A 73 11.01 7.33 4.40
C GLN A 73 10.31 8.62 4.81
N LEU A 74 9.98 9.50 3.86
CA LEU A 74 9.23 10.72 4.15
C LEU A 74 7.80 10.42 4.61
N LEU A 75 7.16 9.41 3.99
CA LEU A 75 5.82 8.94 4.36
C LEU A 75 5.77 8.41 5.79
N SER A 76 6.84 7.74 6.25
CA SER A 76 6.91 7.17 7.60
C SER A 76 7.27 8.20 8.67
N ASP A 77 8.14 9.18 8.38
CA ASP A 77 8.72 10.06 9.40
C ASP A 77 7.94 11.36 9.62
N ALA A 78 7.42 11.99 8.55
CA ALA A 78 6.94 13.37 8.68
C ALA A 78 5.48 13.45 9.15
N PRO A 79 5.18 14.01 10.34
CA PRO A 79 3.88 13.89 11.01
C PRO A 79 2.71 14.52 10.25
N ALA A 80 2.98 15.46 9.34
CA ALA A 80 1.98 16.14 8.52
C ALA A 80 1.48 15.33 7.30
N HIS A 81 2.13 14.21 6.94
CA HIS A 81 1.66 13.36 5.84
C HIS A 81 0.52 12.46 6.31
N GLN A 82 -0.65 12.63 5.72
CA GLN A 82 -1.80 11.77 5.94
C GLN A 82 -2.02 10.92 4.71
N LEU A 83 -2.12 9.61 4.91
CA LEU A 83 -2.39 8.67 3.83
C LEU A 83 -3.87 8.29 3.87
N PHE A 84 -4.55 8.47 2.75
CA PHE A 84 -5.91 8.01 2.55
C PHE A 84 -5.96 6.98 1.42
N VAL A 85 -6.77 5.95 1.60
CA VAL A 85 -6.92 4.84 0.66
C VAL A 85 -8.39 4.65 0.33
N LEU A 86 -8.70 4.61 -0.97
CA LEU A 86 -10.04 4.25 -1.42
C LEU A 86 -10.12 2.73 -1.50
N LEU A 87 -11.02 2.15 -0.71
CA LEU A 87 -11.24 0.71 -0.70
C LEU A 87 -12.58 0.39 -1.38
N GLY A 88 -12.62 -0.75 -2.09
CA GLY A 88 -13.89 -1.36 -2.46
C GLY A 88 -14.65 -1.88 -1.22
N PRO A 89 -15.87 -2.42 -1.39
CA PRO A 89 -16.67 -2.96 -0.30
C PRO A 89 -15.88 -3.93 0.58
N VAL A 90 -15.81 -3.61 1.88
CA VAL A 90 -15.07 -4.40 2.87
C VAL A 90 -16.06 -5.35 3.55
N ASP A 91 -15.80 -6.65 3.42
CA ASP A 91 -16.52 -7.69 4.14
C ASP A 91 -15.81 -7.95 5.47
N ALA A 92 -16.48 -7.66 6.59
CA ALA A 92 -15.93 -7.76 7.94
C ALA A 92 -15.58 -9.21 8.33
N ASP A 93 -16.26 -10.20 7.73
CA ASP A 93 -16.01 -11.62 8.01
C ASP A 93 -14.91 -12.20 7.10
N ALA A 94 -14.49 -11.44 6.08
CA ALA A 94 -13.48 -11.90 5.15
C ALA A 94 -12.08 -11.81 5.77
N ARG A 95 -11.39 -12.96 5.87
CA ARG A 95 -9.98 -13.06 6.33
C ARG A 95 -8.94 -12.54 5.32
N ARG A 96 -9.32 -11.61 4.43
CA ARG A 96 -8.47 -11.13 3.33
C ARG A 96 -8.32 -9.62 3.37
N LEU A 97 -7.17 -9.14 2.90
CA LEU A 97 -6.95 -7.72 2.72
C LEU A 97 -7.90 -7.14 1.66
N PRO A 98 -8.49 -5.96 1.90
CA PRO A 98 -9.37 -5.28 0.95
C PRO A 98 -8.61 -4.85 -0.32
N ASP A 99 -9.38 -4.65 -1.39
CA ASP A 99 -8.83 -4.18 -2.66
C ASP A 99 -8.60 -2.65 -2.55
N VAL A 100 -7.35 -2.22 -2.73
CA VAL A 100 -6.96 -0.81 -2.74
C VAL A 100 -7.13 -0.29 -4.16
N LEU A 101 -8.02 0.68 -4.35
CA LEU A 101 -8.40 1.19 -5.67
C LEU A 101 -7.69 2.49 -6.01
N ALA A 102 -7.42 3.33 -5.01
CA ALA A 102 -6.68 4.58 -5.15
C ALA A 102 -5.98 4.94 -3.84
N VAL A 103 -4.94 5.76 -3.94
CA VAL A 103 -4.15 6.27 -2.82
C VAL A 103 -4.05 7.79 -2.95
N ILE A 104 -4.24 8.50 -1.84
CA ILE A 104 -4.10 9.96 -1.73
C ILE A 104 -3.15 10.24 -0.56
N GLN A 105 -2.15 11.09 -0.80
CA GLN A 105 -1.13 11.52 0.16
C GLN A 105 -1.03 13.04 0.19
#